data_AF-A0A5M3Z5Z3-F1
#
_entry.id   AF-A0A5M3Z5Z3-F1
#
_cell.length_a   1.000
_cell.length_b   1.000
_cell.length_c   1.000
_cell.angle_alpha   90.00
_cell.angle_beta   90.00
_cell.angle_gamma   90.00
#
_symmetry.space_group_name_H-M   'P 1'
#
loop_
_entity.id
_entity.type
_entity.pdbx_description
1 polymer ?
#
loop_
_entity_poly.entity_id
_entity_poly.type
_entity_poly.pdbx_seq_one_letter_code
_entity_poly.pdbx_strand_id
1 'polypeptide(L)'
;MPSNTRVASISHGSDFSLSLPPDGGARAWTQVLCMHFVFFNTWGVSNSFSVYQQLYTASFTQSASEISWIGSVQVFLLFFIGVLAGRATDAGYFRPVYMAGVLLQLVGIFMLSLCKTYWQVFLAQAVCMGLGNGLVFTPGLSVMSSYFEKNRAFAVGLAASGAATGGMVYPVVVNQLLYTHSIGFAWTTRAAGLVMLLTHLPGLVLFRPRLPPRTTGPLIDWEAFTERPFVFITLSMFLNFWGLYFAFFYLGTFARDRIGIEHTQNLVLVLNGVGVVGRIVPTLIGDRVLGRLNTLIPSSLASSLLIYCWIPVSTQGGLYAFAAVYGVVGGAAQALFPASITTMSPDIKKTGTRVGMILSIVSIATLTGPAIEGALIHRAGGSYLYAQIFAATSILVGAFAAIAARIAKTGWAWNVKA
;
A
#
# COMPACT_ATOMS: atom_id res chain seq x y z
N MET A 1 32.75 52.75 1.49
CA MET A 1 33.08 51.71 0.50
C MET A 1 32.76 50.35 1.10
N PRO A 2 31.71 49.64 0.66
CA PRO A 2 31.44 48.29 1.15
C PRO A 2 32.19 47.26 0.28
N SER A 3 32.89 46.35 0.95
CA SER A 3 33.71 45.29 0.36
C SER A 3 32.83 44.19 -0.27
N ASN A 4 32.94 44.04 -1.59
CA ASN A 4 32.40 42.91 -2.35
C ASN A 4 33.18 41.62 -2.02
N THR A 5 32.58 40.72 -1.25
CA THR A 5 33.06 39.34 -1.11
C THR A 5 32.60 38.55 -2.34
N ARG A 6 33.55 38.26 -3.24
CA ARG A 6 33.37 37.36 -4.39
C ARG A 6 33.05 35.95 -3.89
N VAL A 7 31.91 35.41 -4.31
CA VAL A 7 31.64 33.97 -4.27
C VAL A 7 32.59 33.30 -5.27
N ALA A 8 33.47 32.44 -4.77
CA ALA A 8 34.38 31.66 -5.60
C ALA A 8 33.57 30.59 -6.37
N SER A 9 33.56 30.69 -7.70
CA SER A 9 33.06 29.65 -8.59
C SER A 9 34.06 28.50 -8.62
N ILE A 10 33.65 27.34 -8.09
CA ILE A 10 34.36 26.07 -8.27
C ILE A 10 34.02 25.55 -9.67
N SER A 11 35.05 25.39 -10.51
CA SER A 11 34.95 24.90 -11.89
C SER A 11 34.61 23.41 -11.93
N HIS A 12 33.48 23.10 -12.57
CA HIS A 12 32.96 21.76 -12.82
C HIS A 12 33.86 20.96 -13.80
N GLY A 13 34.38 19.82 -13.33
CA GLY A 13 34.52 18.63 -14.17
C GLY A 13 33.13 18.08 -14.50
N SER A 14 33.00 17.33 -15.60
CA SER A 14 31.75 16.89 -16.24
C SER A 14 30.83 16.01 -15.38
N ASP A 15 30.27 16.58 -14.31
CA ASP A 15 29.14 16.03 -13.58
C ASP A 15 27.88 16.46 -14.31
N PHE A 16 27.07 15.50 -14.78
CA PHE A 16 25.66 15.75 -15.05
C PHE A 16 25.10 16.46 -13.81
N SER A 17 24.87 17.77 -13.89
CA SER A 17 24.20 18.50 -12.82
C SER A 17 22.81 17.90 -12.70
N LEU A 18 22.65 17.04 -11.69
CA LEU A 18 21.38 16.42 -11.36
C LEU A 18 20.40 17.57 -11.16
N SER A 19 19.56 17.82 -12.17
CA SER A 19 18.56 18.89 -12.09
C SER A 19 17.76 18.72 -10.80
N LEU A 20 17.42 19.81 -10.14
CA LEU A 20 16.53 19.76 -8.98
C LEU A 20 15.18 19.16 -9.38
N PRO A 21 14.49 18.40 -8.50
CA PRO A 21 13.15 17.91 -8.75
C PRO A 21 12.22 18.97 -9.34
N PRO A 22 11.53 18.67 -10.47
CA PRO A 22 10.68 19.65 -11.13
C PRO A 22 9.46 20.04 -10.29
N ASP A 23 9.04 19.19 -9.34
CA ASP A 23 7.91 19.41 -8.42
C ASP A 23 6.55 19.70 -9.10
N GLY A 24 6.47 19.50 -10.42
CA GLY A 24 5.31 19.79 -11.25
C GLY A 24 5.61 19.69 -12.75
N GLY A 25 4.69 20.23 -13.56
CA GLY A 25 4.74 20.15 -15.02
C GLY A 25 4.19 18.84 -15.58
N ALA A 26 3.81 18.85 -16.86
CA ALA A 26 3.12 17.72 -17.49
C ALA A 26 3.89 16.40 -17.33
N ARG A 27 5.21 16.42 -17.55
CA ARG A 27 6.06 15.22 -17.43
C ARG A 27 6.03 14.59 -16.04
N ALA A 28 6.10 15.39 -14.97
CA ALA A 28 6.06 14.90 -13.59
C ALA A 28 4.68 14.34 -13.25
N TRP A 29 3.61 15.05 -13.61
CA TRP A 29 2.23 14.62 -13.37
C TRP A 29 1.85 13.38 -14.19
N THR A 30 2.42 13.17 -15.38
CA THR A 30 2.28 11.91 -16.11
C THR A 30 2.85 10.73 -15.33
N GLN A 31 3.94 10.90 -14.58
CA GLN A 31 4.49 9.82 -13.74
C GLN A 31 3.56 9.50 -12.58
N VAL A 32 2.86 10.50 -12.04
CA VAL A 32 1.82 10.30 -11.03
C VAL A 32 0.66 9.49 -11.59
N LEU A 33 0.22 9.78 -12.82
CA LEU A 33 -0.82 8.99 -13.50
C LEU A 33 -0.36 7.54 -13.76
N CYS A 34 0.88 7.33 -14.21
CA CYS A 34 1.42 5.98 -14.39
C CYS A 34 1.44 5.23 -13.05
N MET A 35 1.91 5.87 -11.99
CA MET A 35 1.93 5.28 -10.65
C MET A 35 0.51 5.05 -10.10
N HIS A 36 -0.47 5.89 -10.44
CA HIS A 36 -1.88 5.66 -10.11
C HIS A 36 -2.36 4.32 -10.67
N PHE A 37 -2.05 4.01 -11.93
CA PHE A 37 -2.39 2.71 -12.49
C PHE A 37 -1.59 1.55 -11.89
N VAL A 38 -0.37 1.78 -11.43
CA VAL A 38 0.37 0.77 -10.64
C VAL A 38 -0.35 0.49 -9.31
N PHE A 39 -0.77 1.52 -8.59
CA PHE A 39 -1.58 1.36 -7.37
C PHE A 39 -2.93 0.69 -7.65
N PHE A 40 -3.58 1.04 -8.76
CA PHE A 40 -4.84 0.44 -9.21
C PHE A 40 -4.73 -1.08 -9.33
N ASN A 41 -3.67 -1.58 -9.95
CA ASN A 41 -3.52 -3.00 -10.26
C ASN A 41 -2.84 -3.83 -9.17
N THR A 42 -2.10 -3.17 -8.27
CA THR A 42 -1.52 -3.83 -7.10
C THR A 42 -2.50 -3.76 -5.93
N TRP A 43 -2.55 -2.62 -5.27
CA TRP A 43 -3.37 -2.39 -4.09
C TRP A 43 -4.87 -2.41 -4.37
N GLY A 44 -5.33 -1.99 -5.55
CA GLY A 44 -6.76 -2.07 -5.89
C GLY A 44 -7.27 -3.51 -5.95
N VAL A 45 -6.48 -4.44 -6.48
CA VAL A 45 -6.80 -5.88 -6.45
C VAL A 45 -6.79 -6.39 -5.01
N SER A 46 -5.77 -6.04 -4.21
CA SER A 46 -5.67 -6.49 -2.81
C SER A 46 -6.78 -5.90 -1.91
N ASN A 47 -7.17 -4.64 -2.09
CA ASN A 47 -8.29 -4.02 -1.36
C ASN A 47 -9.65 -4.63 -1.73
N SER A 48 -9.71 -5.29 -2.88
CA SER A 48 -10.88 -6.02 -3.37
C SER A 48 -10.88 -7.49 -2.96
N PHE A 49 -9.89 -7.92 -2.17
CA PHE A 49 -9.70 -9.33 -1.84
C PHE A 49 -10.86 -9.95 -1.08
N SER A 50 -11.65 -9.16 -0.33
CA SER A 50 -12.84 -9.65 0.36
C SER A 50 -13.87 -10.32 -0.58
N VAL A 51 -13.96 -9.89 -1.85
CA VAL A 51 -14.79 -10.54 -2.87
C VAL A 51 -14.25 -11.91 -3.23
N TYR A 52 -12.93 -12.01 -3.45
CA TYR A 52 -12.25 -13.27 -3.75
C TYR A 52 -12.28 -14.22 -2.55
N GLN A 53 -12.12 -13.71 -1.33
CA GLN A 53 -12.23 -14.47 -0.09
C GLN A 53 -13.59 -15.16 0.01
N GLN A 54 -14.68 -14.42 -0.23
CA GLN A 54 -16.03 -14.97 -0.21
C GLN A 54 -16.23 -16.03 -1.30
N LEU A 55 -15.80 -15.72 -2.53
CA LEU A 55 -15.91 -16.62 -3.68
C LEU A 55 -15.16 -17.94 -3.44
N TYR A 56 -13.93 -17.87 -2.96
CA TYR A 56 -13.08 -19.04 -2.72
C TYR A 56 -13.57 -19.87 -1.55
N THR A 57 -14.08 -19.23 -0.49
CA THR A 57 -14.66 -19.96 0.66
C THR A 57 -15.92 -20.73 0.24
N ALA A 58 -16.67 -20.23 -0.74
CA ALA A 58 -17.81 -20.95 -1.29
C ALA A 58 -17.42 -22.04 -2.31
N SER A 59 -16.24 -21.93 -2.94
CA SER A 59 -15.83 -22.81 -4.04
C SER A 59 -14.89 -23.93 -3.61
N PHE A 60 -14.18 -23.77 -2.50
CA PHE A 60 -13.15 -24.69 -2.03
C PHE A 60 -13.44 -25.20 -0.63
N THR A 61 -12.84 -26.34 -0.26
CA THR A 61 -13.00 -26.98 1.05
C THR A 61 -12.06 -26.42 2.12
N GLN A 62 -11.10 -25.59 1.72
CA GLN A 62 -10.14 -24.94 2.63
C GLN A 62 -10.85 -23.97 3.58
N SER A 63 -10.29 -23.84 4.78
CA SER A 63 -10.76 -22.87 5.78
C SER A 63 -10.56 -21.43 5.30
N ALA A 64 -11.33 -20.49 5.86
CA ALA A 64 -11.15 -19.06 5.59
C ALA A 64 -9.71 -18.57 5.91
N SER A 65 -9.05 -19.19 6.90
CA SER A 65 -7.65 -18.89 7.24
C SER A 65 -6.69 -19.35 6.16
N GLU A 66 -6.86 -20.57 5.63
CA GLU A 66 -6.04 -21.06 4.49
C GLU A 66 -6.24 -20.20 3.25
N ILE A 67 -7.47 -19.81 2.94
CA ILE A 67 -7.78 -18.97 1.77
C ILE A 67 -7.17 -17.56 1.91
N SER A 68 -7.15 -17.00 3.12
CA SER A 68 -6.61 -15.65 3.32
C SER A 68 -5.10 -15.55 3.03
N TRP A 69 -4.37 -16.66 3.08
CA TRP A 69 -2.96 -16.72 2.66
C TRP A 69 -2.76 -16.31 1.20
N ILE A 70 -3.74 -16.51 0.32
CA ILE A 70 -3.64 -16.08 -1.09
C ILE A 70 -3.42 -14.56 -1.15
N GLY A 71 -4.24 -13.79 -0.43
CA GLY A 71 -4.13 -12.34 -0.38
C GLY A 71 -2.91 -11.87 0.40
N SER A 72 -2.63 -12.49 1.55
CA SER A 72 -1.50 -12.11 2.42
C SER A 72 -0.14 -12.35 1.77
N VAL A 73 0.04 -13.48 1.06
CA VAL A 73 1.27 -13.78 0.30
C VAL A 73 1.45 -12.82 -0.87
N GLN A 74 0.36 -12.44 -1.53
CA GLN A 74 0.40 -11.45 -2.61
C GLN A 74 0.93 -10.09 -2.10
N VAL A 75 0.47 -9.61 -0.95
CA VAL A 75 0.93 -8.35 -0.34
C VAL A 75 2.34 -8.50 0.25
N PHE A 76 2.67 -9.65 0.82
CA PHE A 76 4.03 -9.97 1.28
C PHE A 76 5.04 -9.86 0.15
N LEU A 77 4.78 -10.51 -1.00
CA LEU A 77 5.68 -10.47 -2.15
C LEU A 77 5.77 -9.07 -2.76
N LEU A 78 4.68 -8.29 -2.75
CA LEU A 78 4.70 -6.89 -3.16
C LEU A 78 5.78 -6.10 -2.40
N PHE A 79 5.84 -6.24 -1.07
CA PHE A 79 6.84 -5.55 -0.27
C PHE A 79 8.22 -6.21 -0.34
N PHE A 80 8.31 -7.52 -0.15
CA PHE A 80 9.57 -8.25 -0.04
C PHE A 80 10.36 -8.22 -1.36
N ILE A 81 9.73 -8.56 -2.48
CA ILE A 81 10.37 -8.48 -3.80
C ILE A 81 10.55 -7.03 -4.23
N GLY A 82 9.66 -6.14 -3.81
CA GLY A 82 9.77 -4.71 -4.03
C GLY A 82 11.12 -4.14 -3.61
N VAL A 83 11.73 -4.65 -2.54
CA VAL A 83 13.07 -4.23 -2.11
C VAL A 83 14.13 -4.57 -3.15
N LEU A 84 14.15 -5.81 -3.64
CA LEU A 84 15.09 -6.26 -4.66
C LEU A 84 14.88 -5.51 -5.98
N ALA A 85 13.62 -5.31 -6.36
CA ALA A 85 13.21 -4.59 -7.56
C ALA A 85 13.61 -3.10 -7.52
N GLY A 86 13.46 -2.46 -6.36
CA GLY A 86 13.90 -1.08 -6.13
C GLY A 86 15.40 -0.91 -6.32
N ARG A 87 16.20 -1.88 -5.87
CA ARG A 87 17.65 -1.86 -6.10
C ARG A 87 18.03 -2.06 -7.55
N ALA A 88 17.38 -3.00 -8.24
CA ALA A 88 17.57 -3.17 -9.67
C ALA A 88 17.24 -1.87 -10.44
N THR A 89 16.21 -1.14 -9.99
CA THR A 89 15.85 0.19 -10.50
C THR A 89 16.94 1.23 -10.24
N ASP A 90 17.47 1.29 -9.02
CA ASP A 90 18.59 2.18 -8.67
C ASP A 90 19.84 1.87 -9.51
N ALA A 91 20.07 0.61 -9.88
CA ALA A 91 21.14 0.18 -10.78
C ALA A 91 20.85 0.44 -12.28
N GLY A 92 19.73 1.07 -12.62
CA GLY A 92 19.38 1.44 -14.00
C GLY A 92 18.47 0.46 -14.75
N TYR A 93 18.03 -0.63 -14.11
CA TYR A 93 17.23 -1.67 -14.75
C TYR A 93 15.71 -1.46 -14.62
N PHE A 94 15.25 -0.21 -14.47
CA PHE A 94 13.82 0.08 -14.28
C PHE A 94 12.91 -0.55 -15.33
N ARG A 95 13.20 -0.34 -16.63
CA ARG A 95 12.34 -0.81 -17.72
C ARG A 95 12.18 -2.33 -17.77
N PRO A 96 13.25 -3.14 -17.78
CA PRO A 96 13.10 -4.59 -17.80
C PRO A 96 12.41 -5.11 -16.53
N VAL A 97 12.70 -4.54 -15.36
CA VAL A 97 12.04 -4.90 -14.10
C VAL A 97 10.54 -4.61 -14.16
N TYR A 98 10.17 -3.41 -14.59
CA TYR A 98 8.77 -3.00 -14.72
C TYR A 98 8.02 -3.88 -15.73
N MET A 99 8.58 -4.10 -16.92
CA MET A 99 7.97 -4.95 -17.96
C MET A 99 7.80 -6.40 -17.52
N ALA A 100 8.80 -6.97 -16.83
CA ALA A 100 8.70 -8.31 -16.26
C ALA A 100 7.59 -8.38 -15.20
N GLY A 101 7.47 -7.34 -14.36
CA GLY A 101 6.39 -7.22 -13.38
C GLY A 101 5.00 -7.18 -14.02
N VAL A 102 4.82 -6.34 -15.05
CA VAL A 102 3.57 -6.27 -15.83
C VAL A 102 3.22 -7.64 -16.42
N LEU A 103 4.20 -8.30 -17.05
CA LEU A 103 4.01 -9.61 -17.67
C LEU A 103 3.58 -10.65 -16.64
N LEU A 104 4.24 -10.70 -15.48
CA LEU A 104 3.89 -11.64 -14.40
C LEU A 104 2.49 -11.40 -13.85
N GLN A 105 2.08 -10.14 -13.66
CA GLN A 105 0.70 -9.82 -13.26
C GLN A 105 -0.33 -10.31 -14.28
N LEU A 106 -0.08 -10.06 -15.57
CA LEU A 106 -0.97 -10.49 -16.65
C LEU A 106 -1.02 -12.01 -16.76
N VAL A 107 0.13 -12.70 -16.74
CA VAL A 107 0.19 -14.16 -16.73
C VAL A 107 -0.56 -14.70 -15.52
N GLY A 108 -0.35 -14.15 -14.33
CA GLY A 108 -1.02 -14.57 -13.12
C GLY A 108 -2.55 -14.45 -13.21
N ILE A 109 -3.08 -13.30 -13.63
CA ILE A 109 -4.54 -13.10 -13.73
C ILE A 109 -5.18 -13.92 -14.86
N PHE A 110 -4.51 -14.09 -16.00
CA PHE A 110 -5.03 -14.95 -17.07
C PHE A 110 -4.96 -16.43 -16.73
N MET A 111 -3.90 -16.89 -16.04
CA MET A 111 -3.82 -18.27 -15.53
C MET A 111 -4.84 -18.53 -14.42
N LEU A 112 -5.15 -17.52 -13.60
CA LEU A 112 -6.21 -17.61 -12.59
C LEU A 112 -7.56 -17.99 -13.22
N SER A 113 -7.85 -17.51 -14.44
CA SER A 113 -9.09 -17.87 -15.15
C SER A 113 -9.25 -19.36 -15.47
N LEU A 114 -8.16 -20.13 -15.41
CA LEU A 114 -8.12 -21.56 -15.73
C LEU A 114 -8.08 -22.44 -14.47
N CYS A 115 -7.91 -21.83 -13.30
CA CYS A 115 -7.73 -22.55 -12.04
C CYS A 115 -9.02 -23.21 -11.57
N LYS A 116 -8.91 -24.45 -11.08
CA LYS A 116 -10.01 -25.25 -10.53
C LYS A 116 -9.77 -25.69 -9.09
N THR A 117 -8.52 -25.63 -8.62
CA THR A 117 -8.12 -26.06 -7.28
C THR A 117 -7.39 -24.96 -6.53
N TYR A 118 -7.42 -25.02 -5.20
CA TYR A 118 -6.79 -24.04 -4.32
C TYR A 118 -5.31 -23.78 -4.66
N TRP A 119 -4.51 -24.83 -4.84
CA TRP A 119 -3.07 -24.66 -5.10
C TRP A 119 -2.79 -23.92 -6.42
N GLN A 120 -3.64 -24.12 -7.44
CA GLN A 120 -3.52 -23.41 -8.72
C GLN A 120 -3.81 -21.92 -8.55
N VAL A 121 -4.87 -21.59 -7.81
CA VAL A 121 -5.21 -20.20 -7.45
C VAL A 121 -4.07 -19.57 -6.64
N PHE A 122 -3.52 -20.30 -5.68
CA PHE A 122 -2.39 -19.83 -4.87
C PHE A 122 -1.18 -19.49 -5.74
N LEU A 123 -0.80 -20.37 -6.67
CA LEU A 123 0.35 -20.12 -7.56
C LEU A 123 0.09 -18.95 -8.53
N ALA A 124 -1.11 -18.87 -9.11
CA ALA A 124 -1.46 -17.84 -10.08
C ALA A 124 -1.63 -16.45 -9.43
N GLN A 125 -2.41 -16.36 -8.35
CA GLN A 125 -2.78 -15.09 -7.74
C GLN A 125 -1.84 -14.67 -6.61
N ALA A 126 -1.45 -15.60 -5.72
CA ALA A 126 -0.63 -15.26 -4.58
C ALA A 126 0.83 -15.05 -5.02
N VAL A 127 1.38 -16.03 -5.73
CA VAL A 127 2.80 -16.04 -6.12
C VAL A 127 3.03 -15.23 -7.39
N CYS A 128 2.46 -15.63 -8.53
CA CYS A 128 2.78 -15.02 -9.82
C CYS A 128 2.40 -13.52 -9.87
N MET A 129 1.15 -13.18 -9.51
CA MET A 129 0.77 -11.76 -9.41
C MET A 129 1.51 -11.03 -8.27
N GLY A 130 1.80 -11.69 -7.14
CA GLY A 130 2.54 -11.09 -6.02
C GLY A 130 3.98 -10.70 -6.39
N LEU A 131 4.70 -11.58 -7.10
CA LEU A 131 6.01 -11.27 -7.68
C LEU A 131 5.91 -10.08 -8.64
N GLY A 132 4.91 -10.11 -9.52
CA GLY A 132 4.63 -9.02 -10.44
C GLY A 132 4.37 -7.69 -9.72
N ASN A 133 3.57 -7.71 -8.66
CA ASN A 133 3.26 -6.55 -7.83
C ASN A 133 4.54 -5.90 -7.26
N GLY A 134 5.48 -6.70 -6.74
CA GLY A 134 6.73 -6.18 -6.19
C GLY A 134 7.62 -5.55 -7.26
N LEU A 135 7.67 -6.14 -8.46
CA LEU A 135 8.46 -5.64 -9.59
C LEU A 135 7.89 -4.35 -10.21
N VAL A 136 6.60 -4.05 -10.03
CA VAL A 136 6.02 -2.78 -10.54
C VAL A 136 5.92 -1.71 -9.45
N PHE A 137 5.57 -2.08 -8.22
CA PHE A 137 5.19 -1.14 -7.17
C PHE A 137 6.36 -0.29 -6.69
N THR A 138 7.38 -0.92 -6.11
CA THR A 138 8.51 -0.20 -5.51
C THR A 138 9.35 0.54 -6.56
N PRO A 139 9.69 -0.07 -7.71
CA PRO A 139 10.31 0.63 -8.83
C PRO A 139 9.53 1.87 -9.29
N GLY A 140 8.21 1.71 -9.51
CA GLY A 140 7.37 2.81 -9.95
C GLY A 140 7.32 3.93 -8.92
N LEU A 141 7.15 3.59 -7.64
CA LEU A 141 7.10 4.57 -6.58
C LEU A 141 8.41 5.35 -6.45
N SER A 142 9.56 4.67 -6.58
CA SER A 142 10.89 5.30 -6.57
C SER A 142 11.05 6.29 -7.73
N VAL A 143 10.73 5.85 -8.95
CA VAL A 143 10.82 6.69 -10.15
C VAL A 143 9.91 7.91 -10.04
N MET A 144 8.64 7.73 -9.71
CA MET A 144 7.69 8.83 -9.59
C MET A 144 8.10 9.81 -8.47
N SER A 145 8.53 9.30 -7.32
CA SER A 145 8.97 10.13 -6.20
C SER A 145 10.20 10.97 -6.52
N SER A 146 11.04 10.55 -7.48
CA SER A 146 12.21 11.32 -7.92
C SER A 146 11.85 12.62 -8.66
N TYR A 147 10.61 12.80 -9.10
CA TYR A 147 10.12 14.02 -9.74
C TYR A 147 9.67 15.09 -8.75
N PHE A 148 9.51 14.72 -7.47
CA PHE A 148 8.94 15.60 -6.45
C PHE A 148 9.80 15.64 -5.18
N GLU A 149 9.92 16.83 -4.62
CA GLU A 149 10.56 17.09 -3.33
C GLU A 149 9.57 17.81 -2.41
N LYS A 150 9.11 19.00 -2.82
CA LYS A 150 8.15 19.81 -2.07
C LYS A 150 6.74 19.24 -2.08
N ASN A 151 6.30 18.67 -3.21
CA ASN A 151 4.95 18.12 -3.38
C ASN A 151 4.93 16.58 -3.29
N ARG A 152 5.95 15.97 -2.68
CA ARG A 152 6.16 14.52 -2.75
C ARG A 152 5.03 13.71 -2.11
N ALA A 153 4.61 14.00 -0.88
CA ALA A 153 3.54 13.25 -0.24
C ALA A 153 2.22 13.48 -0.98
N PHE A 154 1.92 14.71 -1.43
CA PHE A 154 0.74 14.98 -2.24
C PHE A 154 0.73 14.17 -3.55
N ALA A 155 1.86 14.11 -4.26
CA ALA A 155 2.00 13.29 -5.45
C ALA A 155 1.77 11.80 -5.13
N VAL A 156 2.37 11.29 -4.05
CA VAL A 156 2.16 9.92 -3.55
C VAL A 156 0.69 9.68 -3.20
N GLY A 157 0.01 10.62 -2.55
CA GLY A 157 -1.42 10.53 -2.23
C GLY A 157 -2.30 10.47 -3.48
N LEU A 158 -2.00 11.29 -4.49
CA LEU A 158 -2.72 11.29 -5.77
C LEU A 158 -2.50 9.97 -6.53
N ALA A 159 -1.29 9.43 -6.56
CA ALA A 159 -1.06 8.09 -7.11
C ALA A 159 -1.71 6.99 -6.26
N ALA A 160 -1.63 7.06 -4.94
CA ALA A 160 -2.21 6.08 -4.02
C ALA A 160 -3.73 6.01 -4.12
N SER A 161 -4.40 7.09 -4.56
CA SER A 161 -5.83 7.05 -4.89
C SER A 161 -6.19 5.99 -5.94
N GLY A 162 -5.20 5.52 -6.72
CA GLY A 162 -5.31 4.37 -7.61
C GLY A 162 -5.77 3.10 -6.89
N ALA A 163 -5.30 2.89 -5.66
CA ALA A 163 -5.70 1.75 -4.85
C ALA A 163 -7.20 1.76 -4.53
N ALA A 164 -7.77 2.96 -4.35
CA ALA A 164 -9.19 3.13 -4.12
C ALA A 164 -10.00 2.98 -5.41
N THR A 165 -9.56 3.59 -6.52
CA THR A 165 -10.25 3.45 -7.82
C THR A 165 -10.24 2.01 -8.31
N GLY A 166 -9.11 1.31 -8.23
CA GLY A 166 -9.03 -0.13 -8.51
C GLY A 166 -9.87 -0.96 -7.54
N GLY A 167 -9.84 -0.59 -6.25
CA GLY A 167 -10.67 -1.16 -5.19
C GLY A 167 -12.19 -1.01 -5.40
N MET A 168 -12.62 -0.13 -6.31
CA MET A 168 -14.01 0.00 -6.73
C MET A 168 -14.29 -0.74 -8.04
N VAL A 169 -13.38 -0.66 -9.01
CA VAL A 169 -13.58 -1.27 -10.33
C VAL A 169 -13.55 -2.80 -10.26
N TYR A 170 -12.56 -3.41 -9.59
CA TYR A 170 -12.43 -4.87 -9.56
C TYR A 170 -13.64 -5.58 -8.93
N PRO A 171 -14.18 -5.14 -7.77
CA PRO A 171 -15.38 -5.73 -7.18
C PRO A 171 -16.60 -5.60 -8.09
N VAL A 172 -16.76 -4.45 -8.77
CA VAL A 172 -17.88 -4.22 -9.69
C VAL A 172 -17.78 -5.15 -10.90
N VAL A 173 -16.59 -5.28 -11.50
CA VAL A 173 -16.36 -6.21 -12.62
C VAL A 173 -16.70 -7.63 -12.19
N VAL A 174 -16.22 -8.07 -11.02
CA VAL A 174 -16.55 -9.41 -10.51
C VAL A 174 -18.04 -9.55 -10.27
N ASN A 175 -18.67 -8.59 -9.60
CA ASN A 175 -20.06 -8.69 -9.21
C ASN A 175 -21.02 -8.70 -10.41
N GLN A 176 -20.83 -7.77 -11.34
CA GLN A 176 -21.67 -7.63 -12.54
C GLN A 176 -21.50 -8.83 -13.46
N LEU A 177 -20.27 -9.24 -13.75
CA LEU A 177 -20.05 -10.32 -14.72
C LEU A 177 -20.35 -11.69 -14.11
N LEU A 178 -19.91 -11.95 -12.87
CA LEU A 178 -20.08 -13.27 -12.25
C LEU A 178 -21.48 -13.51 -11.71
N TYR A 179 -22.07 -12.54 -10.99
CA TYR A 179 -23.33 -12.75 -10.29
C TYR A 179 -24.53 -12.15 -11.03
N THR A 180 -24.43 -10.95 -11.59
CA THR A 180 -25.57 -10.32 -12.29
C THR A 180 -25.80 -10.94 -13.66
N HIS A 181 -24.75 -11.09 -14.47
CA HIS A 181 -24.85 -11.61 -15.84
C HIS A 181 -24.50 -13.09 -15.96
N SER A 182 -24.09 -13.76 -14.88
CA SER A 182 -23.77 -15.20 -14.85
C SER A 182 -22.79 -15.65 -15.95
N ILE A 183 -21.82 -14.81 -16.31
CA ILE A 183 -20.85 -15.05 -17.38
C ILE A 183 -19.83 -16.15 -17.00
N GLY A 184 -19.71 -16.44 -15.70
CA GLY A 184 -18.84 -17.48 -15.15
C GLY A 184 -17.43 -16.98 -14.81
N PHE A 185 -16.78 -17.70 -13.88
CA PHE A 185 -15.52 -17.27 -13.26
C PHE A 185 -14.40 -17.01 -14.27
N ALA A 186 -14.22 -17.89 -15.25
CA ALA A 186 -13.13 -17.79 -16.23
C ALA A 186 -13.19 -16.48 -17.03
N TRP A 187 -14.36 -16.13 -17.58
CA TRP A 187 -14.52 -14.92 -18.38
C TRP A 187 -14.52 -13.65 -17.53
N THR A 188 -15.09 -13.69 -16.32
CA THR A 188 -14.99 -12.58 -15.36
C THR A 188 -13.53 -12.25 -15.03
N THR A 189 -12.71 -13.26 -14.75
CA THR A 189 -11.29 -13.07 -14.43
C THR A 189 -10.50 -12.58 -15.65
N ARG A 190 -10.82 -13.05 -16.87
CA ARG A 190 -10.23 -12.52 -18.11
C ARG A 190 -10.58 -11.06 -18.34
N ALA A 191 -11.82 -10.66 -18.09
CA ALA A 191 -12.23 -9.26 -18.19
C ALA A 191 -11.45 -8.39 -17.20
N ALA A 192 -11.27 -8.84 -15.95
CA ALA A 192 -10.40 -8.18 -14.99
C ALA A 192 -8.94 -8.09 -15.48
N GLY A 193 -8.42 -9.14 -16.12
CA GLY A 193 -7.10 -9.15 -16.77
C GLY A 193 -6.97 -8.15 -17.92
N LEU A 194 -8.04 -7.94 -18.71
CA LEU A 194 -8.05 -6.91 -19.76
C LEU A 194 -8.06 -5.50 -19.18
N VAL A 195 -8.80 -5.26 -18.09
CA VAL A 195 -8.74 -3.98 -17.35
C VAL A 195 -7.31 -3.73 -16.84
N MET A 196 -6.66 -4.75 -16.29
CA MET A 196 -5.27 -4.68 -15.83
C MET A 196 -4.30 -4.34 -16.98
N LEU A 197 -4.45 -5.00 -18.12
CA LEU A 197 -3.65 -4.73 -19.32
C LEU A 197 -3.82 -3.28 -19.78
N LEU A 198 -5.06 -2.83 -19.98
CA LEU A 198 -5.37 -1.49 -20.49
C LEU A 198 -4.81 -0.40 -19.57
N THR A 199 -4.93 -0.57 -18.27
CA THR A 199 -4.41 0.38 -17.29
C THR A 199 -2.88 0.35 -17.17
N HIS A 200 -2.21 -0.75 -17.56
CA HIS A 200 -0.75 -0.83 -17.62
C HIS A 200 -0.13 -0.22 -18.88
N LEU A 201 -0.87 -0.09 -19.98
CA LEU A 201 -0.37 0.48 -21.25
C LEU A 201 0.25 1.88 -21.09
N PRO A 202 -0.36 2.85 -20.37
CA PRO A 202 0.27 4.15 -20.14
C PRO A 202 1.61 4.03 -19.41
N GLY A 203 1.72 3.15 -18.42
CA GLY A 203 2.96 2.92 -17.68
C GLY A 203 4.07 2.34 -18.56
N LEU A 204 3.75 1.40 -19.45
CA LEU A 204 4.72 0.80 -20.38
C LEU A 204 5.34 1.82 -21.35
N VAL A 205 4.59 2.85 -21.74
CA VAL A 205 5.02 3.85 -22.75
C VAL A 205 5.58 5.13 -22.10
N LEU A 206 4.96 5.59 -21.02
CA LEU A 206 5.17 6.94 -20.48
C LEU A 206 5.98 6.97 -19.18
N PHE A 207 6.13 5.83 -18.47
CA PHE A 207 6.86 5.79 -17.20
C PHE A 207 8.36 5.90 -17.45
N ARG A 208 8.98 6.95 -16.91
CA ARG A 208 10.36 7.33 -17.25
C ARG A 208 11.22 7.53 -16.00
N PRO A 209 12.32 6.77 -15.84
CA PRO A 209 13.36 7.06 -14.88
C PRO A 209 13.97 8.44 -15.13
N ARG A 210 14.24 9.16 -14.05
CA ARG A 210 14.86 10.49 -14.08
C ARG A 210 16.31 10.49 -13.65
N LEU A 211 16.63 9.70 -12.63
CA LEU A 211 17.94 9.67 -12.00
C LEU A 211 18.86 8.74 -12.78
N PRO A 212 20.16 9.07 -12.89
CA PRO A 212 21.13 8.17 -13.48
C PRO A 212 21.30 6.92 -12.60
N PRO A 213 21.73 5.79 -13.18
CA PRO A 213 22.10 4.60 -12.41
C PRO A 213 23.13 4.92 -11.34
N ARG A 214 22.96 4.36 -10.15
CA ARG A 214 23.90 4.48 -9.02
C ARG A 214 24.40 3.11 -8.60
N THR A 215 25.62 3.06 -8.07
CA THR A 215 26.12 1.87 -7.38
C THR A 215 25.24 1.61 -6.16
N THR A 216 24.59 0.46 -6.14
CA THR A 216 23.70 0.11 -5.04
C THR A 216 24.56 -0.31 -3.83
N GLY A 217 24.33 0.28 -2.66
CA GLY A 217 25.14 0.08 -1.45
C GLY A 217 25.00 -1.32 -0.82
N PRO A 218 25.28 -1.54 0.47
CA PRO A 218 24.95 -2.83 1.11
C PRO A 218 23.42 -3.07 1.15
N LEU A 219 23.03 -4.35 1.22
CA LEU A 219 21.62 -4.76 1.36
C LEU A 219 21.04 -4.44 2.75
N ILE A 220 21.90 -4.44 3.77
CA ILE A 220 21.51 -4.21 5.17
C ILE A 220 22.43 -3.12 5.72
N ASP A 221 21.82 -2.10 6.30
CA ASP A 221 22.51 -1.06 7.08
C ASP A 221 22.33 -1.40 8.57
N TRP A 222 23.24 -2.20 9.13
CA TRP A 222 23.16 -2.65 10.52
C TRP A 222 23.15 -1.50 11.54
N GLU A 223 23.80 -0.39 11.20
CA GLU A 223 23.79 0.84 12.00
C GLU A 223 22.38 1.42 12.16
N ALA A 224 21.48 1.20 11.20
CA ALA A 224 20.10 1.71 11.31
C ALA A 224 19.38 1.13 12.54
N PHE A 225 19.68 -0.11 12.96
CA PHE A 225 19.04 -0.72 14.13
C PHE A 225 19.57 -0.20 15.47
N THR A 226 20.65 0.58 15.49
CA THR A 226 21.12 1.27 16.70
C THR A 226 20.46 2.64 16.86
N GLU A 227 19.90 3.20 15.77
CA GLU A 227 19.20 4.47 15.75
C GLU A 227 17.76 4.33 16.28
N ARG A 228 17.49 4.90 17.45
CA ARG A 228 16.17 4.87 18.10
C ARG A 228 15.01 5.30 17.17
N PRO A 229 15.10 6.39 16.39
CA PRO A 229 14.02 6.79 15.48
C PRO A 229 13.69 5.71 14.44
N PHE A 230 14.72 5.05 13.90
CA PHE A 230 14.55 3.99 12.90
C PHE A 230 13.91 2.73 13.50
N VAL A 231 14.32 2.31 14.70
CA VAL A 231 13.71 1.15 15.37
C VAL A 231 12.24 1.41 15.68
N PHE A 232 11.92 2.57 16.27
CA PHE A 232 10.55 2.90 16.64
C PHE A 232 9.63 3.07 15.43
N ILE A 233 10.10 3.71 14.35
CA ILE A 233 9.28 3.83 13.15
C ILE A 233 9.08 2.46 12.47
N THR A 234 10.10 1.60 12.45
CA THR A 234 9.97 0.24 11.91
C THR A 234 8.94 -0.57 12.68
N LEU A 235 9.01 -0.55 14.02
CA LEU A 235 8.03 -1.20 14.89
C LEU A 235 6.63 -0.61 14.71
N SER A 236 6.52 0.71 14.61
CA SER A 236 5.25 1.39 14.35
C SER A 236 4.61 0.91 13.05
N MET A 237 5.38 0.86 11.96
CA MET A 237 4.86 0.46 10.66
C MET A 237 4.48 -1.01 10.64
N PHE A 238 5.29 -1.88 11.25
CA PHE A 238 4.96 -3.29 11.41
C PHE A 238 3.60 -3.47 12.09
N LEU A 239 3.43 -2.86 13.27
CA LEU A 239 2.21 -2.99 14.07
C LEU A 239 0.97 -2.35 13.43
N ASN A 240 1.14 -1.22 12.73
CA ASN A 240 0.05 -0.62 11.97
C ASN A 240 -0.42 -1.56 10.85
N PHE A 241 0.50 -2.06 10.01
CA PHE A 241 0.17 -2.95 8.90
C PHE A 241 -0.35 -4.32 9.37
N TRP A 242 -0.05 -4.72 10.60
CA TRP A 242 -0.54 -5.96 11.18
C TRP A 242 -2.06 -5.95 11.44
N GLY A 243 -2.64 -4.78 11.74
CA GLY A 243 -4.08 -4.63 11.99
C GLY A 243 -4.86 -3.81 10.96
N LEU A 244 -4.19 -2.98 10.14
CA LEU A 244 -4.84 -2.07 9.19
C LEU A 244 -5.71 -2.79 8.15
N TYR A 245 -5.31 -3.99 7.73
CA TYR A 245 -6.01 -4.75 6.69
C TYR A 245 -7.24 -5.50 7.18
N PHE A 246 -7.45 -5.60 8.50
CA PHE A 246 -8.62 -6.28 9.06
C PHE A 246 -9.92 -5.79 8.43
N ALA A 247 -10.13 -4.47 8.38
CA ALA A 247 -11.33 -3.88 7.79
C ALA A 247 -11.41 -4.09 6.26
N PHE A 248 -10.29 -4.15 5.54
CA PHE A 248 -10.31 -4.37 4.10
C PHE A 248 -10.66 -5.83 3.73
N PHE A 249 -10.21 -6.78 4.54
CA PHE A 249 -10.38 -8.21 4.28
C PHE A 249 -11.70 -8.76 4.84
N TYR A 250 -12.06 -8.35 6.06
CA TYR A 250 -13.14 -8.98 6.84
C TYR A 250 -14.43 -8.17 6.93
N LEU A 251 -14.48 -6.92 6.44
CA LEU A 251 -15.71 -6.12 6.48
C LEU A 251 -16.85 -6.78 5.71
N GLY A 252 -16.57 -7.33 4.52
CA GLY A 252 -17.57 -8.01 3.70
C GLY A 252 -18.09 -9.30 4.36
N THR A 253 -17.21 -10.11 4.93
CA THR A 253 -17.62 -11.36 5.60
C THR A 253 -18.38 -11.05 6.90
N PHE A 254 -17.96 -10.05 7.68
CA PHE A 254 -18.71 -9.59 8.85
C PHE A 254 -20.12 -9.10 8.48
N ALA A 255 -20.23 -8.30 7.41
CA ALA A 255 -21.51 -7.79 6.92
C ALA A 255 -22.49 -8.92 6.58
N ARG A 256 -22.00 -9.98 5.93
CA ARG A 256 -22.79 -11.17 5.59
C ARG A 256 -23.10 -12.01 6.83
N ASP A 257 -22.08 -12.39 7.59
CA ASP A 257 -22.18 -13.43 8.63
C ASP A 257 -22.87 -12.91 9.91
N ARG A 258 -22.74 -11.62 10.22
CA ARG A 258 -23.25 -11.03 11.48
C ARG A 258 -24.48 -10.16 11.30
N ILE A 259 -24.62 -9.49 10.15
CA ILE A 259 -25.74 -8.56 9.89
C ILE A 259 -26.70 -9.12 8.82
N GLY A 260 -26.24 -10.01 7.93
CA GLY A 260 -27.07 -10.57 6.85
C GLY A 260 -27.19 -9.64 5.63
N ILE A 261 -26.21 -8.77 5.38
CA ILE A 261 -26.22 -7.88 4.21
C ILE A 261 -25.94 -8.71 2.94
N GLU A 262 -26.87 -8.69 1.99
CA GLU A 262 -26.74 -9.42 0.71
C GLU A 262 -25.69 -8.77 -0.22
N HIS A 263 -25.71 -7.44 -0.34
CA HIS A 263 -24.83 -6.69 -1.25
C HIS A 263 -23.58 -6.14 -0.57
N THR A 264 -22.74 -7.03 -0.03
CA THR A 264 -21.53 -6.65 0.73
C THR A 264 -20.51 -5.84 -0.07
N GLN A 265 -20.52 -5.95 -1.41
CA GLN A 265 -19.65 -5.16 -2.30
C GLN A 265 -19.88 -3.65 -2.15
N ASN A 266 -21.09 -3.22 -1.80
CA ASN A 266 -21.42 -1.79 -1.62
C ASN A 266 -20.64 -1.16 -0.47
N LEU A 267 -20.34 -1.93 0.59
CA LEU A 267 -19.51 -1.45 1.70
C LEU A 267 -18.06 -1.22 1.25
N VAL A 268 -17.53 -2.12 0.43
CA VAL A 268 -16.18 -1.98 -0.15
C VAL A 268 -16.10 -0.78 -1.09
N LEU A 269 -17.17 -0.51 -1.85
CA LEU A 269 -17.29 0.67 -2.71
C LEU A 269 -17.30 1.96 -1.90
N VAL A 270 -18.10 2.03 -0.83
CA VAL A 270 -18.13 3.19 0.06
C VAL A 270 -16.76 3.40 0.71
N LEU A 271 -16.17 2.35 1.27
CA LEU A 271 -14.88 2.39 1.96
C LEU A 271 -13.75 2.88 1.03
N ASN A 272 -13.69 2.39 -0.21
CA ASN A 272 -12.68 2.84 -1.16
C ASN A 272 -13.01 4.21 -1.75
N GLY A 273 -14.26 4.49 -2.09
CA GLY A 273 -14.70 5.75 -2.69
C GLY A 273 -14.37 6.98 -1.83
N VAL A 274 -14.79 6.96 -0.56
CA VAL A 274 -14.41 8.02 0.40
C VAL A 274 -12.91 7.98 0.73
N GLY A 275 -12.30 6.80 0.64
CA GLY A 275 -10.87 6.61 0.85
C GLY A 275 -9.99 7.29 -0.20
N VAL A 276 -10.54 7.76 -1.32
CA VAL A 276 -9.83 8.67 -2.25
C VAL A 276 -9.49 9.98 -1.53
N VAL A 277 -10.46 10.57 -0.84
CA VAL A 277 -10.28 11.81 -0.06
C VAL A 277 -9.27 11.57 1.06
N GLY A 278 -9.41 10.44 1.75
CA GLY A 278 -8.49 9.99 2.79
C GLY A 278 -7.03 9.86 2.36
N ARG A 279 -6.76 9.60 1.08
CA ARG A 279 -5.38 9.48 0.57
C ARG A 279 -4.79 10.81 0.12
N ILE A 280 -5.63 11.73 -0.37
CA ILE A 280 -5.18 12.99 -0.97
C ILE A 280 -5.08 14.12 0.08
N VAL A 281 -6.11 14.29 0.92
CA VAL A 281 -6.17 15.43 1.85
C VAL A 281 -5.11 15.32 2.96
N PRO A 282 -4.96 14.19 3.66
CA PRO A 282 -3.95 14.05 4.72
C PRO A 282 -2.53 14.13 4.19
N THR A 283 -2.24 13.62 2.99
CA THR A 283 -0.91 13.75 2.40
C THR A 283 -0.58 15.20 2.02
N LEU A 284 -1.58 15.97 1.55
CA LEU A 284 -1.46 17.41 1.34
C LEU A 284 -1.18 18.17 2.65
N ILE A 285 -1.91 17.83 3.72
CA ILE A 285 -1.70 18.39 5.07
C ILE A 285 -0.30 18.04 5.59
N GLY A 286 0.14 16.80 5.36
CA GLY A 286 1.46 16.31 5.75
C GLY A 286 2.61 17.07 5.09
N ASP A 287 2.50 17.38 3.80
CA ASP A 287 3.52 18.17 3.09
C ASP A 287 3.50 19.66 3.48
N ARG A 288 2.32 20.27 3.64
CA ARG A 288 2.20 21.73 3.76
C ARG A 288 2.18 22.23 5.20
N VAL A 289 1.50 21.53 6.10
CA VAL A 289 1.11 22.07 7.40
C VAL A 289 1.82 21.36 8.55
N LEU A 290 1.55 20.07 8.75
CA LEU A 290 1.89 19.39 10.00
C LEU A 290 3.22 18.64 9.94
N GLY A 291 3.66 18.20 8.78
CA GLY A 291 4.72 17.19 8.65
C GLY A 291 4.14 15.78 8.57
N ARG A 292 4.93 14.85 8.03
CA ARG A 292 4.44 13.52 7.61
C ARG A 292 4.14 12.63 8.82
N LEU A 293 5.06 12.60 9.80
CA LEU A 293 4.84 11.85 11.04
C LEU A 293 3.70 12.43 11.89
N ASN A 294 3.60 13.76 11.94
CA ASN A 294 2.56 14.45 12.71
C ASN A 294 1.16 14.25 12.13
N THR A 295 1.06 13.86 10.86
CA THR A 295 -0.21 13.49 10.24
C THR A 295 -0.49 11.99 10.39
N LEU A 296 0.55 11.15 10.33
CA LEU A 296 0.42 9.71 10.50
C LEU A 296 -0.10 9.32 11.90
N ILE A 297 0.45 9.91 12.95
CA ILE A 297 0.10 9.55 14.35
C ILE A 297 -1.42 9.70 14.62
N PRO A 298 -2.06 10.86 14.37
CA PRO A 298 -3.49 11.00 14.56
C PRO A 298 -4.31 10.05 13.67
N SER A 299 -3.87 9.81 12.42
CA SER A 299 -4.54 8.85 11.54
C SER A 299 -4.49 7.43 12.11
N SER A 300 -3.35 6.97 12.61
CA SER A 300 -3.23 5.66 13.25
C SER A 300 -4.08 5.54 14.52
N LEU A 301 -4.07 6.56 15.39
CA LEU A 301 -4.90 6.58 16.60
C LEU A 301 -6.40 6.53 16.25
N ALA A 302 -6.82 7.32 15.27
CA ALA A 302 -8.21 7.31 14.81
C ALA A 302 -8.58 5.98 14.16
N SER A 303 -7.70 5.37 13.35
CA SER A 303 -7.92 4.03 12.79
C SER A 303 -8.12 2.98 13.88
N SER A 304 -7.29 2.98 14.91
CA SER A 304 -7.44 2.07 16.05
C SER A 304 -8.77 2.27 16.78
N LEU A 305 -9.10 3.53 17.12
CA LEU A 305 -10.35 3.87 17.81
C LEU A 305 -11.57 3.42 17.01
N LEU A 306 -11.57 3.64 15.70
CA LEU A 306 -12.68 3.24 14.84
C LEU A 306 -12.88 1.72 14.82
N ILE A 307 -11.81 0.92 14.86
CA ILE A 307 -11.94 -0.55 14.95
C ILE A 307 -12.54 -0.95 16.32
N TYR A 308 -12.17 -0.29 17.42
CA TYR A 308 -12.86 -0.52 18.70
C TYR A 308 -14.35 -0.12 18.62
N CYS A 309 -14.66 1.00 17.96
CA CYS A 309 -16.04 1.44 17.74
C CYS A 309 -16.83 0.50 16.81
N TRP A 310 -16.16 -0.35 16.01
CA TRP A 310 -16.82 -1.36 15.19
C TRP A 310 -17.37 -2.53 16.01
N ILE A 311 -16.78 -2.86 17.17
CA ILE A 311 -17.21 -3.98 18.02
C ILE A 311 -18.73 -3.98 18.32
N PRO A 312 -19.35 -2.87 18.77
CA PRO A 312 -20.78 -2.83 19.07
C PRO A 312 -21.69 -2.68 17.83
N VAL A 313 -21.16 -2.54 16.62
CA VAL A 313 -21.98 -2.28 15.43
C VAL A 313 -22.73 -3.55 15.01
N SER A 314 -24.05 -3.49 15.12
CA SER A 314 -24.96 -4.59 14.78
C SER A 314 -25.94 -4.25 13.65
N THR A 315 -25.95 -3.00 13.16
CA THR A 315 -26.91 -2.54 12.16
C THR A 315 -26.24 -2.25 10.83
N GLN A 316 -27.00 -2.42 9.73
CA GLN A 316 -26.53 -2.09 8.39
C GLN A 316 -26.09 -0.62 8.28
N GLY A 317 -26.91 0.32 8.77
CA GLY A 317 -26.58 1.75 8.75
C GLY A 317 -25.30 2.08 9.53
N GLY A 318 -25.11 1.46 10.70
CA GLY A 318 -23.89 1.61 11.48
C GLY A 318 -22.64 1.11 10.75
N LEU A 319 -22.76 0.00 10.00
CA LEU A 319 -21.65 -0.55 9.25
C LEU A 319 -21.27 0.31 8.03
N TYR A 320 -22.25 0.91 7.35
CA TYR A 320 -21.97 1.90 6.29
C TYR A 320 -21.34 3.18 6.84
N ALA A 321 -21.79 3.66 8.00
CA ALA A 321 -21.17 4.81 8.67
C ALA A 321 -19.71 4.49 9.06
N PHE A 322 -19.46 3.31 9.62
CA PHE A 322 -18.10 2.84 9.90
C PHE A 322 -17.25 2.77 8.64
N ALA A 323 -17.74 2.12 7.57
CA ALA A 323 -17.03 2.00 6.30
C ALA A 323 -16.67 3.37 5.72
N ALA A 324 -17.58 4.36 5.82
CA ALA A 324 -17.35 5.70 5.35
C ALA A 324 -16.22 6.41 6.12
N VAL A 325 -16.30 6.41 7.45
CA VAL A 325 -15.31 7.11 8.29
C VAL A 325 -13.95 6.39 8.26
N TYR A 326 -13.97 5.06 8.39
CA TYR A 326 -12.74 4.25 8.34
C TYR A 326 -12.08 4.30 6.96
N GLY A 327 -12.83 4.38 5.86
CA GLY A 327 -12.27 4.54 4.53
C GLY A 327 -11.39 5.79 4.40
N VAL A 328 -11.83 6.91 4.98
CA VAL A 328 -11.04 8.16 5.02
C VAL A 328 -9.79 7.99 5.87
N VAL A 329 -9.93 7.52 7.11
CA VAL A 329 -8.81 7.46 8.07
C VAL A 329 -7.81 6.35 7.72
N GLY A 330 -8.28 5.16 7.38
CA GLY A 330 -7.45 4.04 6.93
C GLY A 330 -6.76 4.32 5.59
N GLY A 331 -7.43 5.04 4.69
CA GLY A 331 -6.82 5.55 3.45
C GLY A 331 -5.65 6.51 3.73
N ALA A 332 -5.80 7.38 4.73
CA ALA A 332 -4.75 8.30 5.17
C ALA A 332 -3.51 7.55 5.67
N ALA A 333 -3.71 6.57 6.56
CA ALA A 333 -2.63 5.77 7.11
C ALA A 333 -1.83 5.03 6.00
N GLN A 334 -2.52 4.45 5.01
CA GLN A 334 -1.86 3.80 3.88
C GLN A 334 -1.04 4.75 3.01
N ALA A 335 -1.58 5.93 2.68
CA ALA A 335 -0.89 6.87 1.78
C ALA A 335 0.28 7.60 2.48
N LEU A 336 0.18 7.81 3.79
CA LEU A 336 1.25 8.46 4.57
C LEU A 336 2.45 7.53 4.81
N PHE A 337 2.27 6.21 4.73
CA PHE A 337 3.34 5.24 4.98
C PHE A 337 4.55 5.43 4.04
N PRO A 338 4.42 5.33 2.70
CA PRO A 338 5.57 5.47 1.81
C PRO A 338 6.20 6.87 1.87
N ALA A 339 5.39 7.90 2.16
CA ALA A 339 5.86 9.26 2.32
C ALA A 339 6.71 9.45 3.59
N SER A 340 6.37 8.76 4.68
CA SER A 340 7.00 8.92 5.99
C SER A 340 8.30 8.15 6.14
N ILE A 341 8.41 6.95 5.56
CA ILE A 341 9.64 6.13 5.69
C ILE A 341 10.87 6.79 5.04
N THR A 342 10.65 7.64 4.02
CA THR A 342 11.74 8.36 3.34
C THR A 342 12.34 9.50 4.17
N THR A 343 11.68 9.97 5.23
CA THR A 343 12.17 11.09 6.07
C THR A 343 12.99 10.62 7.28
N MET A 344 13.16 9.31 7.46
CA MET A 344 13.83 8.71 8.62
C MET A 344 15.32 8.44 8.38
N SER A 345 15.85 8.79 7.21
CA SER A 345 17.26 8.63 6.87
C SER A 345 17.91 10.00 6.69
N PRO A 346 18.84 10.41 7.56
CA PRO A 346 19.56 11.67 7.41
C PRO A 346 20.53 11.64 6.20
N ASP A 347 21.07 10.46 5.88
CA ASP A 347 21.90 10.27 4.69
C ASP A 347 21.07 9.80 3.49
N ILE A 348 20.98 10.67 2.46
CA ILE A 348 20.29 10.42 1.19
C ILE A 348 20.84 9.17 0.48
N LYS A 349 22.12 8.83 0.69
CA LYS A 349 22.74 7.63 0.09
C LYS A 349 22.22 6.34 0.72
N LYS A 350 21.85 6.36 2.00
CA LYS A 350 21.33 5.19 2.74
C LYS A 350 19.81 5.07 2.72
N THR A 351 19.08 6.10 2.28
CA THR A 351 17.60 6.13 2.25
C THR A 351 17.00 4.92 1.54
N GLY A 352 17.54 4.53 0.37
CA GLY A 352 17.02 3.38 -0.39
C GLY A 352 17.15 2.06 0.36
N THR A 353 18.32 1.80 0.96
CA THR A 353 18.56 0.59 1.77
C THR A 353 17.65 0.55 2.99
N ARG A 354 17.55 1.66 3.75
CA ARG A 354 16.72 1.76 4.96
C ARG A 354 15.22 1.61 4.68
N VAL A 355 14.73 2.23 3.61
CA VAL A 355 13.35 2.03 3.13
C VAL A 355 13.12 0.57 2.77
N GLY A 356 14.07 -0.06 2.07
CA GLY A 356 14.02 -1.48 1.77
C GLY A 356 13.92 -2.35 3.02
N MET A 357 14.77 -2.12 4.03
CA MET A 357 14.73 -2.85 5.29
C MET A 357 13.36 -2.74 6.00
N ILE A 358 12.79 -1.53 6.06
CA ILE A 358 11.45 -1.32 6.65
C ILE A 358 10.40 -2.10 5.87
N LEU A 359 10.38 -2.01 4.54
CA LEU A 359 9.41 -2.71 3.70
C LEU A 359 9.53 -4.24 3.84
N SER A 360 10.76 -4.79 3.91
CA SER A 360 10.98 -6.22 4.18
C SER A 360 10.40 -6.64 5.52
N ILE A 361 10.61 -5.87 6.59
CA ILE A 361 10.07 -6.20 7.92
C ILE A 361 8.53 -6.10 7.93
N VAL A 362 7.99 -5.03 7.35
CA VAL A 362 6.53 -4.80 7.25
C VAL A 362 5.85 -5.88 6.39
N SER A 363 6.53 -6.46 5.41
CA SER A 363 5.99 -7.55 4.61
C SER A 363 5.52 -8.74 5.47
N ILE A 364 6.24 -9.04 6.57
CA ILE A 364 5.90 -10.13 7.50
C ILE A 364 4.60 -9.81 8.25
N ALA A 365 4.37 -8.54 8.62
CA ALA A 365 3.11 -8.12 9.22
C ALA A 365 1.94 -8.36 8.26
N THR A 366 2.09 -7.97 6.98
CA THR A 366 1.03 -8.20 5.98
C THR A 366 0.81 -9.66 5.64
N LEU A 367 1.84 -10.51 5.79
CA LEU A 367 1.74 -11.95 5.60
C LEU A 367 0.92 -12.62 6.72
N THR A 368 1.20 -12.22 7.96
CA THR A 368 0.70 -12.91 9.15
C THR A 368 -0.58 -12.32 9.73
N GLY A 369 -0.80 -11.00 9.57
CA GLY A 369 -1.93 -10.28 10.17
C GLY A 369 -3.28 -10.88 9.82
N PRO A 370 -3.67 -10.91 8.51
CA PRO A 370 -4.98 -11.46 8.12
C PRO A 370 -5.16 -12.93 8.48
N ALA A 371 -4.09 -13.74 8.48
CA ALA A 371 -4.14 -15.15 8.87
C ALA A 371 -4.38 -15.31 10.38
N ILE A 372 -3.72 -14.51 11.21
CA ILE A 372 -3.94 -14.48 12.67
C ILE A 372 -5.37 -14.03 12.98
N GLU A 373 -5.85 -12.96 12.33
CA GLU A 373 -7.22 -12.46 12.47
C GLU A 373 -8.24 -13.55 12.10
N GLY A 374 -8.03 -14.26 11.00
CA GLY A 374 -8.88 -15.37 10.57
C GLY A 374 -8.90 -16.53 11.57
N ALA A 375 -7.74 -16.90 12.11
CA ALA A 375 -7.62 -17.92 13.14
C ALA A 375 -8.32 -17.51 14.45
N LEU A 376 -8.24 -16.24 14.83
CA LEU A 376 -8.94 -15.69 16.00
C LEU A 376 -10.47 -15.74 15.81
N ILE A 377 -10.98 -15.42 14.62
CA ILE A 377 -12.40 -15.54 14.29
C ILE A 377 -12.86 -17.00 14.41
N HIS A 378 -12.10 -17.93 13.84
CA HIS A 378 -12.42 -19.36 13.90
C HIS A 378 -12.44 -19.88 15.34
N ARG A 379 -11.41 -19.55 16.13
CA ARG A 379 -11.31 -19.95 17.54
C ARG A 379 -12.45 -19.38 18.40
N ALA A 380 -12.98 -18.22 18.05
CA ALA A 380 -14.10 -17.58 18.73
C ALA A 380 -15.48 -18.04 18.20
N GLY A 381 -15.54 -19.15 17.45
CA GLY A 381 -16.80 -19.69 16.92
C GLY A 381 -17.48 -18.80 15.89
N GLY A 382 -16.70 -18.04 15.10
CA GLY A 382 -17.22 -17.09 14.11
C GLY A 382 -17.47 -15.68 14.66
N SER A 383 -17.18 -15.44 15.95
CA SER A 383 -17.18 -14.08 16.51
C SER A 383 -15.94 -13.32 16.05
N TYR A 384 -16.12 -12.06 15.64
CA TYR A 384 -15.05 -11.19 15.16
C TYR A 384 -14.35 -10.42 16.29
N LEU A 385 -14.82 -10.55 17.53
CA LEU A 385 -14.36 -9.76 18.68
C LEU A 385 -12.85 -9.84 18.89
N TYR A 386 -12.28 -11.05 18.90
CA TYR A 386 -10.85 -11.23 19.15
C TYR A 386 -9.99 -10.65 18.03
N ALA A 387 -10.43 -10.78 16.78
CA ALA A 387 -9.73 -10.18 15.64
C ALA A 387 -9.84 -8.64 15.64
N GLN A 388 -11.02 -8.10 16.00
CA GLN A 388 -11.21 -6.66 16.18
C GLN A 388 -10.30 -6.09 17.26
N ILE A 389 -10.24 -6.72 18.44
CA ILE A 389 -9.37 -6.30 19.55
C ILE A 389 -7.89 -6.38 19.12
N PHE A 390 -7.50 -7.48 18.48
CA PHE A 390 -6.13 -7.67 17.99
C PHE A 390 -5.72 -6.58 17.00
N ALA A 391 -6.54 -6.31 15.98
CA ALA A 391 -6.27 -5.30 14.97
C ALA A 391 -6.21 -3.89 15.59
N ALA A 392 -7.19 -3.53 16.42
CA ALA A 392 -7.25 -2.22 17.07
C ALA A 392 -6.06 -2.00 18.02
N THR A 393 -5.71 -3.00 18.84
CA THR A 393 -4.60 -2.92 19.80
C THR A 393 -3.26 -2.84 19.08
N SER A 394 -3.08 -3.62 18.00
CA SER A 394 -1.85 -3.56 17.19
C SER A 394 -1.62 -2.17 16.61
N ILE A 395 -2.66 -1.58 16.00
CA ILE A 395 -2.58 -0.21 15.48
C ILE A 395 -2.32 0.81 16.61
N LEU A 396 -2.94 0.64 17.78
CA LEU A 396 -2.76 1.54 18.93
C LEU A 396 -1.30 1.54 19.42
N VAL A 397 -0.72 0.36 19.63
CA VAL A 397 0.68 0.20 20.03
C VAL A 397 1.60 0.74 18.91
N GLY A 398 1.24 0.51 17.65
CA GLY A 398 1.92 1.10 16.50
C GLY A 398 1.91 2.63 16.52
N ALA A 399 0.80 3.25 16.89
CA ALA A 399 0.69 4.71 17.02
C ALA A 399 1.58 5.25 18.16
N PHE A 400 1.63 4.56 19.30
CA PHE A 400 2.56 4.91 20.39
C PHE A 400 4.02 4.75 19.97
N ALA A 401 4.36 3.73 19.19
CA ALA A 401 5.69 3.60 18.60
C ALA A 401 6.01 4.74 17.62
N ALA A 402 5.04 5.24 16.84
CA ALA A 402 5.25 6.43 16.00
C ALA A 402 5.48 7.70 16.84
N ILE A 403 4.76 7.86 17.96
CA ILE A 403 5.00 8.95 18.92
C ILE A 403 6.42 8.85 19.47
N ALA A 404 6.87 7.66 19.86
CA ALA A 404 8.23 7.43 20.33
C ALA A 404 9.28 7.75 19.24
N ALA A 405 9.03 7.36 17.98
CA ALA A 405 9.89 7.68 16.85
C ALA A 405 10.01 9.20 16.63
N ARG A 406 8.88 9.91 16.70
CA ARG A 406 8.82 11.37 16.61
C ARG A 406 9.62 12.03 17.73
N ILE A 407 9.38 11.64 18.98
CA ILE A 407 10.10 12.18 20.15
C ILE A 407 11.61 11.90 20.04
N ALA A 408 11.98 10.70 19.59
CA ALA A 408 13.39 10.34 19.38
C ALA A 408 14.05 11.18 18.27
N LYS A 409 13.30 11.60 17.24
CA LYS A 409 13.82 12.39 16.12
C LYS A 409 13.86 13.90 16.40
N THR A 410 12.81 14.46 16.98
CA THR A 410 12.64 15.93 17.12
C THR A 410 12.65 16.42 18.56
N GLY A 411 12.83 15.52 19.54
CA GLY A 411 12.62 15.83 20.95
C GLY A 411 11.14 16.06 21.29
N TRP A 412 10.88 16.62 22.47
CA TRP A 412 9.53 16.85 23.00
C TRP A 412 8.79 18.03 22.35
N ALA A 413 9.40 18.75 21.42
CA ALA A 413 8.78 19.89 20.75
C ALA A 413 7.67 19.44 19.79
N TRP A 414 6.43 19.85 20.04
CA TRP A 414 5.24 19.45 19.24
C TRP A 414 5.09 20.24 17.93
N ASN A 415 5.70 21.42 17.81
CA ASN A 415 5.55 22.31 16.65
C ASN A 415 6.58 22.09 15.52
N VAL A 416 7.40 21.04 15.59
CA VAL A 416 8.40 20.71 14.57
C VAL A 416 7.76 19.84 13.49
N LYS A 417 7.92 20.22 12.22
CA LYS A 417 7.53 19.39 11.06
C LYS A 417 8.48 18.18 10.98
N ALA A 418 8.04 17.04 11.48
CA ALA A 418 8.82 15.81 11.63
C ALA A 418 8.67 14.82 10.46
#